data_AF-A0A022PWG4-F1
#
_entry.id   AF-A0A022PWG4-F1
#
_cell.length_a   1.000
_cell.length_b   1.000
_cell.length_c   1.000
_cell.angle_alpha   90.00
_cell.angle_beta   90.00
_cell.angle_gamma   90.00
#
_symmetry.space_group_name_H-M   'P 1'
#
loop_
_entity.id
_entity.type
_entity.pdbx_description
1 polymer ?
#
loop_
_entity_poly.entity_id
_entity_poly.type
_entity_poly.pdbx_seq_one_letter_code
_entity_poly.pdbx_strand_id
1 'polypeptide(L)'
;VAAIRSVSMRDRGTEMTSIASQEPSRSVTRVSATTPIRSPTSSIPSTPRRGEPAPTPTEYSGNEAIDRDELEQIEYAKRAVAWEEAEKSKHAARFEREEIRIQAWESQQKARLEAEMRKIEQMKANAQAKMVKKIAMAKQKSEEKRAEAEASKKEAEKTAAQAEYIRQMGRIPSSPFICCGWS
;
A
#
# COMPACT_ATOMS: atom_id res chain seq x y z
N VAL A 1 -18.73 -57.47 -26.45
CA VAL A 1 -17.58 -56.66 -26.91
C VAL A 1 -17.76 -55.25 -26.37
N ALA A 2 -16.98 -54.85 -25.37
CA ALA A 2 -17.12 -53.56 -24.70
C ALA A 2 -16.29 -52.50 -25.44
N ALA A 3 -16.93 -51.41 -25.87
CA ALA A 3 -16.27 -50.30 -26.54
C ALA A 3 -15.58 -49.40 -25.50
N ILE A 4 -14.25 -49.35 -25.55
CA ILE A 4 -13.43 -48.44 -24.75
C ILE A 4 -13.57 -47.04 -25.35
N ARG A 5 -14.18 -46.11 -24.62
CA ARG A 5 -14.18 -44.69 -24.97
C ARG A 5 -12.78 -44.12 -24.71
N SER A 6 -12.11 -43.72 -25.78
CA SER A 6 -10.84 -43.00 -25.72
C SER A 6 -11.05 -41.58 -25.17
N VAL A 7 -10.31 -41.24 -24.11
CA VAL A 7 -10.26 -39.87 -23.59
C VAL A 7 -9.12 -39.15 -24.28
N SER A 8 -9.44 -38.13 -25.08
CA SER A 8 -8.46 -37.23 -25.68
C SER A 8 -7.96 -36.25 -24.62
N MET A 9 -6.71 -36.42 -24.19
CA MET A 9 -5.97 -35.39 -23.46
C MET A 9 -5.51 -34.37 -24.49
N ARG A 10 -6.22 -33.24 -24.60
CA ARG A 10 -5.64 -32.09 -25.30
C ARG A 10 -4.53 -31.52 -24.42
N ASP A 11 -3.31 -31.68 -24.90
CA ASP A 11 -2.15 -30.97 -24.41
C ASP A 11 -2.43 -29.48 -24.55
N ARG A 12 -2.60 -28.77 -23.44
CA ARG A 12 -2.63 -27.30 -23.45
C ARG A 12 -1.19 -26.84 -23.55
N GLY A 13 -0.65 -26.93 -24.76
CA GLY A 13 0.53 -26.20 -25.15
C GLY A 13 0.32 -24.73 -24.79
N THR A 14 1.32 -24.15 -24.16
CA THR A 14 1.43 -22.73 -23.82
C THR A 14 1.13 -21.89 -25.06
N GLU A 15 -0.06 -21.31 -25.12
CA GLU A 15 -0.38 -20.28 -26.10
C GLU A 15 0.53 -19.08 -25.81
N MET A 16 1.57 -18.93 -26.61
CA MET A 16 2.35 -17.70 -26.69
C MET A 16 1.46 -16.67 -27.38
N THR A 17 0.71 -15.90 -26.60
CA THR A 17 0.01 -14.72 -27.10
C THR A 17 1.06 -13.72 -27.59
N SER A 18 1.30 -13.68 -28.90
CA SER A 18 2.01 -12.57 -29.53
C SER A 18 1.10 -11.36 -29.50
N ILE A 19 1.40 -10.43 -28.60
CA ILE A 19 0.76 -9.11 -28.57
C ILE A 19 1.17 -8.42 -29.87
N ALA A 20 0.28 -8.38 -30.86
CA ALA A 20 0.44 -7.50 -32.00
C ALA A 20 0.36 -6.06 -31.47
N SER A 21 1.51 -5.45 -31.22
CA SER A 21 1.63 -4.03 -30.94
C SER A 21 1.24 -3.27 -32.20
N GLN A 22 -0.05 -2.96 -32.32
CA GLN A 22 -0.57 -2.03 -33.31
C GLN A 22 -1.02 -0.78 -32.56
N GLU A 23 -0.07 0.08 -32.25
CA GLU A 23 -0.37 1.44 -31.83
C GLU A 23 -0.83 2.24 -33.05
N PRO A 24 -2.02 2.87 -33.02
CA PRO A 24 -2.42 3.80 -34.06
C PRO A 24 -1.53 5.05 -34.01
N SER A 25 -0.51 5.09 -34.87
CA SER A 25 0.10 6.36 -35.28
C SER A 25 -0.93 7.15 -36.07
N ARG A 26 -1.50 8.21 -35.47
CA ARG A 26 -1.97 9.44 -36.15
C ARG A 26 -2.69 10.40 -35.18
N SER A 27 -2.03 11.49 -34.83
CA SER A 27 -2.66 12.82 -34.83
C SER A 27 -1.59 13.90 -34.97
N VAL A 28 -1.74 14.67 -36.05
CA VAL A 28 -0.79 15.64 -36.59
C VAL A 28 -1.45 17.03 -36.50
N THR A 29 -0.79 17.94 -35.76
CA THR A 29 -0.84 19.44 -35.82
C THR A 29 -2.12 20.21 -35.40
N ARG A 30 -2.11 21.47 -34.89
CA ARG A 30 -1.09 22.49 -34.52
C ARG A 30 -1.78 23.66 -33.75
N VAL A 31 -0.93 24.57 -33.22
CA VAL A 31 -1.12 26.01 -32.88
C VAL A 31 -1.98 26.37 -31.67
N SER A 32 -1.34 26.88 -30.61
CA SER A 32 -1.35 28.32 -30.30
C SER A 32 -0.55 28.60 -29.03
N ALA A 33 0.56 29.32 -29.22
CA ALA A 33 1.27 30.00 -28.17
C ALA A 33 0.37 31.09 -27.60
N THR A 34 0.09 31.08 -26.30
CA THR A 34 -0.32 32.29 -25.56
C THR A 34 -0.08 32.06 -24.06
N THR A 35 1.01 32.60 -23.52
CA THR A 35 0.95 33.41 -22.30
C THR A 35 2.22 34.25 -22.22
N PRO A 36 2.10 35.58 -22.37
CA PRO A 36 3.19 36.53 -22.21
C PRO A 36 3.29 37.01 -20.75
N ILE A 37 4.24 37.94 -20.50
CA ILE A 37 4.36 38.90 -19.37
C ILE A 37 5.47 38.49 -18.37
N ARG A 38 6.69 39.04 -18.54
CA ARG A 38 7.20 40.36 -18.03
C ARG A 38 7.77 40.18 -16.61
N SER A 39 8.97 40.60 -16.22
CA SER A 39 10.01 41.54 -16.74
C SER A 39 11.30 41.32 -15.88
N PRO A 40 12.35 42.16 -15.92
CA PRO A 40 12.94 42.92 -17.02
C PRO A 40 14.46 42.65 -17.17
N THR A 41 14.98 42.92 -18.36
CA THR A 41 16.37 43.32 -18.59
C THR A 41 16.68 44.57 -17.76
N SER A 42 17.58 44.47 -16.80
CA SER A 42 18.11 45.64 -16.09
C SER A 42 19.16 46.32 -16.96
N SER A 43 18.73 47.32 -17.71
CA SER A 43 19.60 48.28 -18.39
C SER A 43 19.88 49.44 -17.43
N ILE A 44 21.03 49.45 -16.76
CA ILE A 44 21.55 50.65 -16.11
C ILE A 44 23.04 50.79 -16.46
N PRO A 45 23.42 51.69 -17.38
CA PRO A 45 24.76 52.22 -17.44
C PRO A 45 24.84 53.45 -16.53
N SER A 46 25.46 53.32 -15.36
CA SER A 46 25.79 54.48 -14.54
C SER A 46 27.04 55.15 -15.11
N THR A 47 26.83 56.16 -15.95
CA THR A 47 27.85 57.18 -16.22
C THR A 47 27.70 58.31 -15.20
N PRO A 48 28.76 58.71 -14.50
CA PRO A 48 28.91 60.08 -14.05
C PRO A 48 29.72 60.84 -15.10
N ARG A 49 29.04 61.78 -15.75
CA ARG A 49 29.68 62.85 -16.53
C ARG A 49 30.25 63.89 -15.56
N ARG A 50 31.48 64.35 -15.83
CA ARG A 50 32.07 65.69 -15.55
C ARG A 50 33.19 65.75 -14.48
N GLY A 51 34.44 65.75 -14.97
CA GLY A 51 35.37 66.90 -14.94
C GLY A 51 36.04 67.34 -13.62
N GLU A 52 37.36 67.06 -13.57
CA GLU A 52 38.49 67.83 -12.95
C GLU A 52 38.68 67.93 -11.43
N PRO A 53 39.93 68.18 -10.91
CA PRO A 53 41.28 67.87 -11.44
C PRO A 53 42.11 66.98 -10.48
N ALA A 54 43.29 66.56 -10.97
CA ALA A 54 44.20 65.62 -10.33
C ALA A 54 44.75 66.05 -8.95
N PRO A 55 44.89 65.12 -7.97
CA PRO A 55 45.88 65.24 -6.93
C PRO A 55 47.23 64.68 -7.39
N THR A 56 48.26 65.43 -7.04
CA THR A 56 49.69 65.25 -7.25
C THR A 56 50.21 63.81 -7.06
N PRO A 57 51.16 63.34 -7.91
CA PRO A 57 51.82 62.06 -7.70
C PRO A 57 52.72 62.17 -6.48
N THR A 58 52.33 61.52 -5.39
CA THR A 58 53.26 61.19 -4.31
C THR A 58 53.81 59.82 -4.65
N GLU A 59 55.06 59.79 -5.11
CA GLU A 59 55.84 58.58 -5.29
C GLU A 59 55.99 57.87 -3.95
N TYR A 60 55.28 56.75 -3.75
CA TYR A 60 55.74 55.67 -2.88
C TYR A 60 55.36 54.34 -3.55
N SER A 61 56.40 53.72 -4.10
CA SER A 61 56.39 52.72 -5.14
C SER A 61 56.37 51.31 -4.56
N GLY A 62 55.47 50.45 -5.06
CA GLY A 62 55.66 48.99 -5.09
C GLY A 62 54.64 48.12 -4.34
N ASN A 63 54.19 48.51 -3.14
CA ASN A 63 53.53 47.55 -2.24
C ASN A 63 51.98 47.54 -2.31
N GLU A 64 51.31 48.65 -2.62
CA GLU A 64 49.82 48.72 -2.68
C GLU A 64 49.22 48.19 -4.00
N ALA A 65 49.99 48.24 -5.10
CA ALA A 65 49.54 47.71 -6.39
C ALA A 65 49.49 46.17 -6.37
N ILE A 66 50.44 45.54 -5.66
CA ILE A 66 50.50 44.09 -5.46
C ILE A 66 49.30 43.61 -4.61
N ASP A 67 48.92 44.37 -3.59
CA ASP A 67 47.76 44.08 -2.72
C ASP A 67 46.41 44.18 -3.46
N ARG A 68 46.25 45.15 -4.37
CA ARG A 68 45.03 45.28 -5.20
C ARG A 68 44.87 44.13 -6.20
N ASP A 69 45.94 43.77 -6.90
CA ASP A 69 45.92 42.66 -7.87
C ASP A 69 45.67 41.31 -7.16
N GLU A 70 46.20 41.14 -5.95
CA GLU A 70 45.93 39.96 -5.11
C GLU A 70 44.47 39.91 -4.63
N LEU A 71 43.89 41.05 -4.21
CA LEU A 71 42.48 41.15 -3.86
C LEU A 71 41.54 40.85 -5.03
N GLU A 72 41.87 41.33 -6.24
CA GLU A 72 41.11 41.03 -7.46
C GLU A 72 41.17 39.52 -7.78
N GLN A 73 42.34 38.89 -7.70
CA GLN A 73 42.48 37.45 -7.89
C GLN A 73 41.66 36.64 -6.86
N ILE A 74 41.66 37.07 -5.60
CA ILE A 74 40.84 36.46 -4.55
C ILE A 74 39.34 36.61 -4.87
N GLU A 75 38.89 37.76 -5.38
CA GLU A 75 37.50 37.98 -5.78
C GLU A 75 37.10 37.08 -6.97
N TYR A 76 37.96 36.98 -7.99
CA TYR A 76 37.74 36.07 -9.11
C TYR A 76 37.69 34.61 -8.66
N ALA A 77 38.58 34.19 -7.77
CA ALA A 77 38.57 32.85 -7.19
C ALA A 77 37.26 32.57 -6.42
N LYS A 78 36.81 33.51 -5.59
CA LYS A 78 35.52 33.42 -4.88
C LYS A 78 34.35 33.27 -5.86
N ARG A 79 34.34 34.05 -6.95
CA ARG A 79 33.31 33.99 -8.00
C ARG A 79 33.34 32.64 -8.74
N ALA A 80 34.52 32.11 -9.02
CA ALA A 80 34.68 30.80 -9.66
C ALA A 80 34.14 29.67 -8.76
N VAL A 81 34.47 29.68 -7.46
CA VAL A 81 33.94 28.72 -6.49
C VAL A 81 32.42 28.81 -6.37
N ALA A 82 31.88 30.02 -6.26
CA ALA A 82 30.43 30.23 -6.20
C ALA A 82 29.71 29.71 -7.46
N TRP A 83 30.33 29.87 -8.64
CA TRP A 83 29.78 29.35 -9.89
C TRP A 83 29.83 27.81 -9.94
N GLU A 84 30.93 27.21 -9.51
CA GLU A 84 31.07 25.75 -9.42
C GLU A 84 30.06 25.15 -8.44
N GLU A 85 29.90 25.74 -7.25
CA GLU A 85 28.91 25.31 -6.26
C GLU A 85 27.47 25.45 -6.78
N ALA A 86 27.17 26.55 -7.47
CA ALA A 86 25.86 26.75 -8.08
C ALA A 86 25.57 25.67 -9.16
N GLU A 87 26.57 25.30 -9.97
CA GLU A 87 26.38 24.30 -11.01
C GLU A 87 26.23 22.89 -10.42
N LYS A 88 27.06 22.53 -9.42
CA LYS A 88 26.91 21.30 -8.64
C LYS A 88 25.53 21.22 -7.99
N SER A 89 25.07 22.32 -7.40
CA SER A 89 23.74 22.40 -6.77
C SER A 89 22.62 22.14 -7.78
N LYS A 90 22.70 22.70 -9.00
CA LYS A 90 21.70 22.41 -10.06
C LYS A 90 21.68 20.93 -10.44
N HIS A 91 22.84 20.30 -10.57
CA HIS A 91 22.92 18.87 -10.89
C HIS A 91 22.37 18.00 -9.77
N ALA A 92 22.76 18.26 -8.52
CA ALA A 92 22.21 17.58 -7.36
C ALA A 92 20.69 17.74 -7.29
N ALA A 93 20.16 18.95 -7.46
CA ALA A 93 18.72 19.21 -7.44
C ALA A 93 17.94 18.51 -8.57
N ARG A 94 18.58 18.21 -9.72
CA ARG A 94 17.95 17.39 -10.77
C ARG A 94 17.94 15.91 -10.37
N PHE A 95 19.05 15.42 -9.83
CA PHE A 95 19.17 14.05 -9.38
C PHE A 95 18.17 13.72 -8.27
N GLU A 96 18.08 14.55 -7.23
CA GLU A 96 17.14 14.34 -6.11
C GLU A 96 15.67 14.28 -6.57
N ARG A 97 15.29 15.08 -7.58
CA ARG A 97 13.94 15.03 -8.15
C ARG A 97 13.68 13.74 -8.90
N GLU A 98 14.67 13.22 -9.60
CA GLU A 98 14.56 11.95 -10.31
C GLU A 98 14.46 10.79 -9.32
N GLU A 99 15.26 10.81 -8.27
CA GLU A 99 15.24 9.81 -7.20
C GLU A 99 13.86 9.75 -6.55
N ILE A 100 13.29 10.89 -6.16
CA ILE A 100 11.92 10.96 -5.61
C ILE A 100 10.90 10.41 -6.61
N ARG A 101 11.06 10.69 -7.91
CA ARG A 101 10.14 10.19 -8.95
C ARG A 101 10.21 8.67 -9.07
N ILE A 102 11.42 8.11 -9.08
CA ILE A 102 11.64 6.67 -9.16
C ILE A 102 11.05 6.00 -7.92
N GLN A 103 11.38 6.50 -6.72
CA GLN A 103 10.85 5.96 -5.46
C GLN A 103 9.32 6.03 -5.38
N ALA A 104 8.71 7.14 -5.80
CA ALA A 104 7.26 7.26 -5.86
C ALA A 104 6.64 6.20 -6.78
N TRP A 105 7.21 6.01 -7.97
CA TRP A 105 6.76 4.99 -8.92
C TRP A 105 6.95 3.56 -8.37
N GLU A 106 8.08 3.25 -7.76
CA GLU A 106 8.35 1.95 -7.12
C GLU A 106 7.35 1.67 -5.99
N SER A 107 7.12 2.66 -5.12
CA SER A 107 6.16 2.56 -4.03
C SER A 107 4.75 2.30 -4.54
N GLN A 108 4.37 2.90 -5.68
CA GLN A 108 3.09 2.68 -6.32
C GLN A 108 2.96 1.24 -6.83
N GLN A 109 3.99 0.70 -7.50
CA GLN A 109 3.97 -0.70 -7.95
C GLN A 109 3.92 -1.67 -6.78
N LYS A 110 4.67 -1.39 -5.71
CA LYS A 110 4.66 -2.17 -4.48
C LYS A 110 3.29 -2.18 -3.82
N ALA A 111 2.66 -1.01 -3.66
CA ALA A 111 1.33 -0.88 -3.10
C ALA A 111 0.28 -1.64 -3.93
N ARG A 112 0.41 -1.62 -5.27
CA ARG A 112 -0.47 -2.38 -6.17
C ARG A 112 -0.35 -3.89 -5.93
N LEU A 113 0.86 -4.42 -5.85
CA LEU A 113 1.08 -5.85 -5.58
C LEU A 113 0.63 -6.24 -4.17
N GLU A 114 0.93 -5.43 -3.16
CA GLU A 114 0.46 -5.66 -1.79
C GLU A 114 -1.08 -5.70 -1.70
N ALA A 115 -1.78 -4.82 -2.43
CA ALA A 115 -3.24 -4.82 -2.47
C ALA A 115 -3.80 -6.12 -3.08
N GLU A 116 -3.21 -6.63 -4.16
CA GLU A 116 -3.64 -7.91 -4.75
C GLU A 116 -3.36 -9.09 -3.82
N MET A 117 -2.20 -9.13 -3.17
CA MET A 117 -1.88 -10.16 -2.17
C MET A 117 -2.86 -10.11 -0.98
N ARG A 118 -3.20 -8.92 -0.47
CA ARG A 118 -4.20 -8.75 0.59
C ARG A 118 -5.58 -9.28 0.18
N LYS A 119 -6.01 -9.06 -1.08
CA LYS A 119 -7.28 -9.61 -1.58
C LYS A 119 -7.27 -11.14 -1.57
N ILE A 120 -6.17 -11.76 -2.04
CA ILE A 120 -6.04 -13.22 -2.05
C ILE A 120 -6.08 -13.78 -0.62
N GLU A 121 -5.35 -13.15 0.30
CA GLU A 121 -5.33 -13.52 1.72
C GLU A 121 -6.72 -13.37 2.35
N GLN A 122 -7.42 -12.27 2.09
CA GLN A 122 -8.79 -12.05 2.59
C GLN A 122 -9.77 -13.09 2.05
N MET A 123 -9.70 -13.43 0.76
CA MET A 123 -10.53 -14.49 0.17
C MET A 123 -10.27 -15.84 0.84
N LYS A 124 -9.00 -16.17 1.10
CA LYS A 124 -8.60 -17.39 1.82
C LYS A 124 -9.13 -17.40 3.25
N ALA A 125 -8.96 -16.32 4.01
CA ALA A 125 -9.45 -16.19 5.38
C ALA A 125 -10.98 -16.33 5.43
N ASN A 126 -11.70 -15.67 4.51
CA ASN A 126 -13.16 -15.75 4.42
C ASN A 126 -13.64 -17.18 4.09
N ALA A 127 -12.95 -17.88 3.19
CA ALA A 127 -13.27 -19.27 2.87
C ALA A 127 -13.04 -20.19 4.08
N GLN A 128 -11.91 -20.03 4.78
CA GLN A 128 -11.60 -20.76 6.01
C GLN A 128 -12.63 -20.48 7.10
N ALA A 129 -13.00 -19.22 7.33
CA ALA A 129 -14.02 -18.85 8.32
C ALA A 129 -15.38 -19.48 8.03
N LYS A 130 -15.81 -19.52 6.77
CA LYS A 130 -17.06 -20.21 6.36
C LYS A 130 -17.01 -21.71 6.64
N MET A 131 -15.88 -22.36 6.36
CA MET A 131 -15.68 -23.78 6.66
C MET A 131 -15.70 -24.04 8.17
N VAL A 132 -14.95 -23.26 8.94
CA VAL A 132 -14.91 -23.35 10.41
C VAL A 132 -16.30 -23.15 11.00
N LYS A 133 -17.07 -22.16 10.52
CA LYS A 133 -18.47 -21.94 10.96
C LYS A 133 -19.34 -23.17 10.72
N LYS A 134 -19.27 -23.79 9.53
CA LYS A 134 -20.03 -25.01 9.24
C LYS A 134 -19.64 -26.17 10.16
N ILE A 135 -18.34 -26.35 10.42
CA ILE A 135 -17.83 -27.37 11.35
C ILE A 135 -18.35 -27.10 12.76
N ALA A 136 -18.30 -25.86 13.22
CA ALA A 136 -18.78 -25.47 14.55
C ALA A 136 -20.29 -25.70 14.70
N MET A 137 -21.10 -25.29 13.72
CA MET A 137 -22.55 -25.53 13.74
C MET A 137 -22.90 -27.02 13.73
N ALA A 138 -22.16 -27.84 12.96
CA ALA A 138 -22.36 -29.28 12.93
C ALA A 138 -22.03 -29.92 14.29
N LYS A 139 -20.92 -29.49 14.93
CA LYS A 139 -20.54 -29.93 16.28
C LYS A 139 -21.59 -29.53 17.31
N GLN A 140 -21.99 -28.26 17.34
CA GLN A 140 -23.02 -27.76 18.25
C GLN A 140 -24.31 -28.58 18.15
N LYS A 141 -24.83 -28.80 16.93
CA LYS A 141 -26.04 -29.60 16.74
C LYS A 141 -25.88 -31.05 17.22
N SER A 142 -24.69 -31.63 17.08
CA SER A 142 -24.41 -32.98 17.58
C SER A 142 -24.35 -33.03 19.12
N GLU A 143 -23.76 -32.00 19.72
CA GLU A 143 -23.63 -31.85 21.17
C GLU A 143 -24.99 -31.60 21.83
N GLU A 144 -25.84 -30.77 21.23
CA GLU A 144 -27.22 -30.52 21.68
C GLU A 144 -28.03 -31.83 21.73
N LYS A 145 -27.99 -32.62 20.66
CA LYS A 145 -28.67 -33.94 20.64
C LYS A 145 -28.13 -34.89 21.69
N ARG A 146 -26.80 -34.88 21.89
CA ARG A 146 -26.16 -35.70 22.93
C ARG A 146 -26.63 -35.26 24.32
N ALA A 147 -26.69 -33.95 24.58
CA ALA A 147 -27.16 -33.39 25.85
C ALA A 147 -28.64 -33.73 26.12
N GLU A 148 -29.49 -33.68 25.09
CA GLU A 148 -30.91 -34.05 25.19
C GLU A 148 -31.07 -35.55 25.52
N ALA A 149 -30.33 -36.42 24.85
CA ALA A 149 -30.33 -37.86 25.13
C ALA A 149 -29.82 -38.16 26.56
N GLU A 150 -28.77 -37.47 27.00
CA GLU A 150 -28.26 -37.59 28.37
C GLU A 150 -29.27 -37.05 29.42
N ALA A 151 -30.00 -35.98 29.11
CA ALA A 151 -31.06 -35.47 29.98
C ALA A 151 -32.23 -36.45 30.10
N SER A 152 -32.69 -37.01 28.98
CA SER A 152 -33.72 -38.05 28.98
C SER A 152 -33.28 -39.29 29.75
N LYS A 153 -32.01 -39.71 29.59
CA LYS A 153 -31.42 -40.80 30.38
C LYS A 153 -31.45 -40.50 31.87
N LYS A 154 -31.11 -39.29 32.29
CA LYS A 154 -31.18 -38.88 33.71
C LYS A 154 -32.61 -38.93 34.26
N GLU A 155 -33.61 -38.49 33.51
CA GLU A 155 -35.01 -38.59 33.94
C GLU A 155 -35.48 -40.05 34.03
N ALA A 156 -35.07 -40.90 33.09
CA ALA A 156 -35.33 -42.34 33.15
C ALA A 156 -34.65 -42.99 34.36
N GLU A 157 -33.41 -42.62 34.68
CA GLU A 157 -32.68 -43.09 35.85
C GLU A 157 -33.37 -42.67 37.16
N LYS A 158 -33.84 -41.41 37.27
CA LYS A 158 -34.64 -40.96 38.43
C LYS A 158 -35.93 -41.76 38.58
N THR A 159 -36.64 -41.98 37.47
CA THR A 159 -37.89 -42.75 37.46
C THR A 159 -37.64 -44.21 37.85
N ALA A 160 -36.55 -44.81 37.35
CA ALA A 160 -36.13 -46.16 37.73
C ALA A 160 -35.74 -46.25 39.21
N ALA A 161 -34.99 -45.28 39.73
CA ALA A 161 -34.62 -45.19 41.14
C ALA A 161 -35.86 -45.06 42.04
N GLN A 162 -36.85 -44.27 41.64
CA GLN A 162 -38.13 -44.17 42.36
C GLN A 162 -38.91 -45.49 42.35
N ALA A 163 -38.92 -46.20 41.21
CA ALA A 163 -39.53 -47.52 41.13
C ALA A 163 -38.82 -48.55 42.02
N GLU A 164 -37.49 -48.55 42.07
CA GLU A 164 -36.71 -49.40 42.99
C GLU A 164 -37.00 -49.07 44.46
N TYR A 165 -37.11 -47.79 44.80
CA TYR A 165 -37.48 -47.36 46.15
C TYR A 165 -38.85 -47.94 46.58
N ILE A 166 -39.85 -47.90 45.69
CA ILE A 166 -41.18 -48.47 45.95
C ILE A 166 -41.07 -49.99 46.14
N ARG A 167 -40.29 -50.70 45.30
CA ARG A 167 -40.06 -52.15 45.44
C ARG A 167 -39.46 -52.53 46.79
N GLN A 168 -38.54 -51.72 47.32
CA GLN A 168 -37.88 -52.00 48.59
C GLN A 168 -38.76 -51.70 49.81
N MET A 169 -39.48 -50.58 49.81
CA MET A 169 -40.21 -50.09 50.99
C MET A 169 -41.71 -50.39 50.99
N GLY A 170 -42.28 -50.77 49.84
CA GLY A 170 -43.71 -51.07 49.69
C GLY A 170 -44.65 -49.87 49.85
N ARG A 171 -44.14 -48.63 49.97
CA ARG A 171 -44.94 -47.41 50.12
C ARG A 171 -44.92 -46.58 48.84
N ILE A 172 -46.12 -46.23 48.36
CA ILE A 172 -46.30 -45.38 47.19
C ILE A 172 -46.19 -43.90 47.65
N PRO A 173 -45.30 -43.09 47.05
CA PRO A 173 -45.24 -41.66 47.33
C PRO A 173 -46.58 -40.98 47.00
N SER A 174 -47.06 -40.10 47.89
CA SER A 174 -48.31 -39.35 47.67
C SER A 174 -48.16 -38.44 46.44
N SER A 175 -48.94 -38.70 45.39
CA SER A 175 -48.88 -37.95 44.12
C SER A 175 -49.87 -36.78 44.12
N PRO A 176 -49.58 -35.66 43.42
CA PRO A 176 -50.50 -34.53 43.29
C PRO A 176 -51.50 -34.65 42.11
N PHE A 177 -51.52 -35.78 41.37
CA PHE A 177 -52.43 -35.94 40.23
C PHE A 177 -53.74 -36.64 40.64
N ILE A 178 -54.82 -35.87 40.69
CA ILE A 178 -56.20 -36.31 40.86
C ILE A 178 -56.64 -37.03 39.58
N CYS A 179 -56.90 -38.33 39.68
CA CYS A 179 -57.32 -39.18 38.58
C CYS A 179 -58.76 -38.82 38.13
N CYS A 180 -58.93 -38.33 36.91
CA CYS A 180 -60.25 -38.15 36.29
C CYS A 180 -60.80 -39.52 35.89
N GLY A 181 -61.87 -39.95 36.57
CA GLY A 181 -62.63 -41.14 36.22
C GLY A 181 -63.43 -40.93 34.93
N TRP A 182 -63.39 -41.91 34.03
CA TRP A 182 -64.37 -42.05 32.95
C TRP A 182 -65.76 -42.29 33.57
N SER A 183 -66.74 -41.49 33.15
CA SER A 183 -68.18 -41.76 33.25
C SER A 183 -68.82 -41.40 31.92
#